data_AF-N9MR18-F1
#
_entry.id   AF-N9MR18-F1
#
_cell.length_a   1.000
_cell.length_b   1.000
_cell.length_c   1.000
_cell.angle_alpha   90.00
_cell.angle_beta   90.00
_cell.angle_gamma   90.00
#
_symmetry.space_group_name_H-M   'P 1'
#
loop_
_entity.id
_entity.type
_entity.pdbx_description
1 polymer ?
#
loop_
_entity_poly.entity_id
_entity_poly.type
_entity_poly.pdbx_seq_one_letter_code
_entity_poly.pdbx_strand_id
1 'polypeptide(L)'
;MVSTVDWKNKMRDSLLQKQADYIRTQVRMPPDLHEAASQYAKENGMSLNAVINLFVESGLNPKSNNPIQDITTLSDEIATKVVDLLNKKAP
;
A
#
# COMPACT_ATOMS: atom_id res chain seq x y z
N MET A 1 -16.59 -15.87 -35.70
CA MET A 1 -15.26 -15.24 -35.85
C MET A 1 -15.33 -13.90 -35.14
N VAL A 2 -14.87 -13.80 -33.89
CA VAL A 2 -14.94 -12.53 -33.14
C VAL A 2 -13.84 -11.62 -33.67
N SER A 3 -14.23 -10.48 -34.25
CA SER A 3 -13.31 -9.52 -34.83
C SER A 3 -12.40 -8.94 -33.73
N THR A 4 -11.09 -8.87 -33.99
CA THR A 4 -10.09 -8.24 -33.11
C THR A 4 -10.40 -6.78 -32.80
N VAL A 5 -11.25 -6.13 -33.61
CA VAL A 5 -11.76 -4.77 -33.38
C VAL A 5 -12.78 -4.73 -32.23
N ASP A 6 -13.61 -5.77 -32.11
CA ASP A 6 -14.68 -5.89 -31.12
C ASP A 6 -14.10 -6.05 -29.70
N TRP A 7 -13.02 -6.83 -29.58
CA TRP A 7 -12.31 -7.02 -28.30
C TRP A 7 -11.60 -5.74 -27.82
N LYS A 8 -10.99 -4.97 -28.73
CA LYS A 8 -10.35 -3.69 -28.39
C LYS A 8 -11.37 -2.64 -27.92
N ASN A 9 -12.54 -2.58 -28.55
CA ASN A 9 -13.60 -1.67 -28.11
C ASN A 9 -14.14 -2.07 -26.73
N LYS A 10 -14.44 -3.36 -26.52
CA LYS A 10 -14.94 -3.87 -25.24
C LYS A 10 -13.98 -3.64 -24.07
N MET A 11 -12.66 -3.71 -24.31
CA MET A 11 -11.66 -3.36 -23.29
C MET A 11 -11.58 -1.87 -23.00
N ARG A 12 -11.68 -1.00 -24.02
CA ARG A 12 -11.74 0.46 -23.79
C ARG A 12 -12.96 0.84 -22.97
N ASP A 13 -14.12 0.28 -23.30
CA ASP A 13 -15.37 0.58 -22.59
C ASP A 13 -15.31 0.12 -21.13
N SER A 14 -14.73 -1.06 -20.87
CA SER A 14 -14.51 -1.56 -19.51
C SER A 14 -13.56 -0.69 -18.68
N LEU A 15 -12.49 -0.16 -19.28
CA LEU A 15 -11.55 0.74 -18.62
C LEU A 15 -12.16 2.12 -18.34
N LEU A 16 -12.96 2.64 -19.27
CA LEU A 16 -13.72 3.88 -19.09
C LEU A 16 -14.76 3.73 -17.97
N GLN A 17 -15.42 2.58 -17.89
CA GLN A 17 -16.39 2.30 -16.84
C GLN A 17 -15.74 2.21 -15.44
N LYS A 18 -14.56 1.58 -15.33
CA LYS A 18 -13.78 1.60 -14.08
C LYS A 18 -13.36 3.01 -13.65
N GLN A 19 -13.07 3.91 -14.58
CA GLN A 19 -12.80 5.31 -14.25
C GLN A 19 -14.07 6.08 -13.84
N ALA A 20 -15.24 5.67 -14.31
CA ALA A 20 -16.52 6.30 -13.99
C ALA A 20 -17.01 6.00 -12.55
N ASP A 21 -16.50 4.93 -11.91
CA ASP A 21 -16.92 4.52 -10.56
C ASP A 21 -16.19 5.27 -9.43
N TYR A 22 -15.17 6.09 -9.74
CA TYR A 22 -14.45 6.86 -8.72
C TYR A 22 -15.22 8.11 -8.30
N ILE A 23 -15.58 8.19 -7.02
CA ILE A 23 -16.17 9.40 -6.43
C ILE A 23 -15.06 10.43 -6.19
N ARG A 24 -15.21 11.62 -6.78
CA ARG A 24 -14.31 12.75 -6.52
C ARG A 24 -14.76 13.47 -5.24
N THR A 25 -13.87 13.52 -4.26
CA THR A 25 -14.12 14.19 -2.98
C THR A 25 -13.12 15.33 -2.78
N GLN A 26 -13.60 16.49 -2.35
CA GLN A 26 -12.73 17.59 -1.91
C GLN A 26 -12.45 17.44 -0.41
N VAL A 27 -11.16 17.37 -0.04
CA VAL A 27 -10.73 17.25 1.37
C VAL A 27 -10.06 18.56 1.79
N ARG A 28 -10.53 19.15 2.89
CA ARG A 28 -9.82 20.27 3.55
C ARG A 28 -8.89 19.69 4.61
N MET A 29 -7.61 20.01 4.53
CA MET A 29 -6.60 19.57 5.48
C MET A 29 -5.99 20.77 6.21
N PRO A 30 -5.69 20.63 7.50
CA PRO A 30 -4.81 21.56 8.21
C PRO A 30 -3.47 21.74 7.47
N PRO A 31 -2.89 22.96 7.47
CA PRO A 31 -1.66 23.25 6.72
C PRO A 31 -0.48 22.36 7.08
N ASP A 32 -0.31 22.08 8.37
CA ASP A 32 0.71 21.21 8.94
C ASP A 32 0.57 19.76 8.45
N LEU A 33 -0.65 19.22 8.43
CA LEU A 33 -0.89 17.87 7.91
C LEU A 33 -0.69 17.79 6.40
N HIS A 34 -1.08 18.82 5.65
CA HIS A 34 -0.82 18.89 4.22
C HIS A 34 0.69 18.92 3.94
N GLU A 35 1.47 19.69 4.69
CA GLU A 35 2.92 19.75 4.57
C GLU A 35 3.57 18.40 4.87
N ALA A 36 3.17 17.75 5.98
CA ALA A 36 3.67 16.42 6.35
C ALA A 36 3.37 15.37 5.28
N ALA A 37 2.14 15.32 4.76
CA ALA A 37 1.77 14.40 3.69
C ALA A 37 2.53 14.69 2.39
N SER A 38 2.74 15.97 2.07
CA SER A 38 3.51 16.39 0.89
C SER A 38 4.98 16.00 0.99
N GLN A 39 5.58 16.13 2.17
CA GLN A 39 6.96 15.73 2.41
C GLN A 39 7.12 14.21 2.31
N TYR A 40 6.23 13.45 2.96
CA TYR A 40 6.20 12.00 2.85
C TYR A 40 6.07 11.54 1.39
N ALA A 41 5.21 12.20 0.60
CA ALA A 41 5.04 11.90 -0.82
C ALA A 41 6.35 12.09 -1.61
N LYS A 42 7.06 13.19 -1.39
CA LYS A 42 8.34 13.48 -2.05
C LYS A 42 9.41 12.44 -1.69
N GLU A 43 9.56 12.14 -0.40
CA GLU A 43 10.58 11.20 0.10
C GLU A 43 10.38 9.78 -0.43
N ASN A 44 9.12 9.38 -0.64
CA ASN A 44 8.77 8.04 -1.09
C ASN A 44 8.49 7.96 -2.61
N GLY A 45 8.69 9.04 -3.37
CA GLY A 45 8.41 9.08 -4.81
C GLY A 45 6.93 8.84 -5.15
N MET A 46 6.02 9.18 -4.25
CA MET A 46 4.59 9.00 -4.38
C MET A 46 3.88 10.31 -4.76
N SER A 47 2.68 10.22 -5.33
CA SER A 47 1.82 11.39 -5.47
C SER A 47 1.12 11.72 -4.14
N LEU A 48 0.80 13.00 -3.91
CA LEU A 48 0.04 13.41 -2.72
C LEU A 48 -1.30 12.65 -2.60
N ASN A 49 -1.99 12.43 -3.72
CA ASN A 49 -3.24 11.65 -3.74
C ASN A 49 -3.03 10.20 -3.28
N ALA A 50 -1.93 9.56 -3.70
CA ALA A 50 -1.61 8.20 -3.27
C ALA A 50 -1.34 8.11 -1.77
N VAL A 51 -0.66 9.12 -1.21
CA VAL A 51 -0.40 9.21 0.23
C VAL A 51 -1.70 9.46 1.02
N ILE A 52 -2.57 10.35 0.53
CA ILE A 52 -3.87 10.60 1.17
C ILE A 52 -4.71 9.32 1.20
N ASN A 53 -4.78 8.57 0.09
CA ASN A 53 -5.49 7.30 0.05
C ASN A 53 -4.89 6.28 1.03
N LEU A 54 -3.56 6.17 1.09
CA LEU A 54 -2.87 5.28 2.02
C LEU A 54 -3.22 5.60 3.49
N PHE A 55 -3.23 6.87 3.86
CA PHE A 55 -3.56 7.29 5.22
C PHE A 55 -5.04 7.05 5.55
N VAL A 56 -5.93 7.29 4.61
CA VAL A 56 -7.37 6.98 4.76
C VAL A 56 -7.57 5.47 4.92
N GLU A 57 -6.97 4.63 4.07
CA GLU A 57 -7.03 3.17 4.18
C GLU A 57 -6.48 2.68 5.51
N SER A 58 -5.35 3.23 5.95
CA SER A 58 -4.70 2.88 7.22
C SER A 58 -5.57 3.23 8.42
N GLY A 59 -6.19 4.42 8.42
CA GLY A 59 -7.07 4.89 9.50
C GLY A 59 -8.43 4.20 9.53
N LEU A 60 -8.93 3.72 8.39
CA LEU A 60 -10.18 2.96 8.29
C LEU A 60 -10.00 1.47 8.61
N ASN A 61 -8.77 0.95 8.66
CA ASN A 61 -8.50 -0.43 8.99
C ASN A 61 -8.33 -0.62 10.51
N PRO A 62 -9.33 -1.12 11.25
CA PRO A 62 -9.22 -1.29 12.71
C PRO A 62 -8.16 -2.32 13.13
N LYS A 63 -7.66 -3.14 12.19
CA LYS A 63 -6.59 -4.12 12.43
C LYS A 63 -5.17 -3.54 12.20
N SER A 64 -5.06 -2.32 11.66
CA SER A 64 -3.76 -1.63 11.51
C SER A 64 -3.26 -1.04 12.84
N ASN A 65 -4.15 -0.92 13.84
CA ASN A 65 -3.83 -0.60 15.23
C ASN A 65 -3.17 -1.78 15.97
N ASN A 66 -2.44 -2.67 15.30
CA ASN A 66 -1.52 -3.55 16.01
C ASN A 66 -0.35 -2.66 16.48
N PRO A 67 -0.24 -2.36 17.78
CA PRO A 67 0.82 -1.52 18.27
C PRO A 67 2.10 -2.34 18.17
N ILE A 68 2.91 -2.06 17.14
CA ILE A 68 4.21 -2.71 16.90
C ILE A 68 4.01 -4.22 16.65
N GLN A 69 4.36 -4.70 15.45
CA GLN A 69 4.56 -6.13 15.27
C GLN A 69 5.50 -6.60 16.39
N ASP A 70 5.00 -7.49 17.24
CA ASP A 70 5.62 -7.95 18.46
C ASP A 70 7.07 -8.38 18.17
N ILE A 71 8.02 -7.45 18.35
CA ILE A 71 9.44 -7.60 18.03
C ILE A 71 10.06 -8.80 18.75
N THR A 72 9.41 -9.28 19.80
CA THR A 72 9.75 -10.52 20.50
C THR A 72 9.63 -11.74 19.57
N THR A 73 8.54 -11.85 18.80
CA THR A 73 8.32 -12.97 17.87
C THR A 73 9.32 -12.98 16.71
N LEU A 74 9.68 -11.80 16.19
CA LEU A 74 10.73 -11.67 15.18
C LEU A 74 12.12 -11.97 15.73
N SER A 75 12.40 -11.57 16.98
CA SER A 75 13.66 -11.87 17.67
C SER A 75 13.84 -13.38 17.87
N ASP A 76 12.78 -14.08 18.28
CA ASP A 76 12.82 -15.53 18.50
C ASP A 76 13.00 -16.30 17.19
N GLU A 77 12.35 -15.87 16.10
CA GLU A 77 12.55 -16.46 14.78
C GLU A 77 13.99 -16.25 14.25
N ILE A 78 14.58 -15.08 14.49
CA ILE A 78 15.96 -14.78 14.10
C ILE A 78 16.94 -15.63 14.93
N ALA A 79 16.76 -15.68 16.25
CA ALA A 79 17.59 -16.48 17.14
C ALA A 79 17.58 -17.96 16.74
N THR A 80 16.40 -18.51 16.46
CA THR A 80 16.23 -19.90 16.01
C THR A 80 16.97 -20.16 14.69
N LYS A 81 16.84 -19.27 13.70
CA LYS A 81 17.54 -19.41 12.41
C LYS A 81 19.06 -19.30 12.54
N VAL A 82 19.57 -18.46 13.45
CA VAL A 82 21.02 -18.33 13.71
C VAL A 82 21.57 -19.61 14.33
N VAL A 83 20.86 -20.21 15.29
CA VAL A 83 21.24 -21.49 15.90
C VAL A 83 21.28 -22.61 14.86
N ASP A 84 20.28 -22.70 13.99
CA ASP A 84 20.24 -23.69 12.91
C ASP A 84 21.42 -23.56 11.93
N LEU A 85 21.85 -22.33 11.63
CA LEU A 85 23.00 -22.07 10.76
C LEU A 85 24.32 -22.44 11.43
N LEU A 86 24.45 -22.24 12.74
CA LEU A 86 25.64 -22.63 13.51
C LEU A 86 25.76 -24.15 13.62
N ASN A 87 24.65 -24.85 13.86
CA ASN A 87 24.60 -26.31 13.93
C ASN A 87 24.90 -26.99 12.59
N LYS A 88 24.58 -26.34 11.46
CA LYS A 88 24.93 -26.84 10.11
C LYS A 88 26.38 -26.57 9.70
N LYS A 89 27.09 -25.68 10.42
CA LYS A 89 28.45 -25.25 10.09
C LYS A 89 29.51 -25.84 11.02
N ALA A 90 29.10 -26.56 12.06
CA ALA A 90 29.99 -27.39 12.86
C ALA A 90 30.24 -28.73 12.12
N PRO A 91 31.50 -29.16 11.93
CA PRO A 91 31.84 -30.44 11.32
C PRO A 91 31.45 -31.65 12.18
#